data_AF-A0A936DB07-F1
#
_entry.id   AF-A0A936DB07-F1
#
_cell.length_a   1.000
_cell.length_b   1.000
_cell.length_c   1.000
_cell.angle_alpha   90.00
_cell.angle_beta   90.00
_cell.angle_gamma   90.00
#
_symmetry.space_group_name_H-M   'P 1'
#
loop_
_entity.id
_entity.type
_entity.pdbx_description
1 polymer ?
#
loop_
_entity_poly.entity_id
_entity_poly.type
_entity_poly.pdbx_seq_one_letter_code
_entity_poly.pdbx_strand_id
1 'polypeptide(L)'
;MNRWVPAQPLRWVGVAALLRGQPLGSIVRLPPARVEHPRDAGMVLALAVPVGQRADYRLDVGGGQDLVVSEFAHGFEARIEVRPALADFERALRDAPGSSVVGMIAAGALVGLALGRSKESALAGATIGGLAALAGVGVANAQTAPEITEAATRMLAAIKPLTPGTTPSMQAKPARAVSGRRRGP
;
A
#
# COMPACT_ATOMS: atom_id res chain seq x y z
N MET A 1 -39.70 -35.49 2.02
CA MET A 1 -38.75 -34.62 2.73
C MET A 1 -37.78 -34.04 1.71
N ASN A 2 -38.00 -32.81 1.26
CA ASN A 2 -37.08 -32.14 0.33
C ASN A 2 -35.93 -31.55 1.13
N ARG A 3 -34.76 -32.18 1.05
CA ARG A 3 -33.53 -31.66 1.66
C ARG A 3 -33.09 -30.45 0.81
N TRP A 4 -33.40 -29.24 1.29
CA TRP A 4 -32.83 -28.02 0.74
C TRP A 4 -31.32 -28.08 0.92
N VAL A 5 -30.59 -28.37 -0.15
CA VAL A 5 -29.15 -28.16 -0.20
C VAL A 5 -28.97 -26.70 -0.61
N PRO A 6 -28.50 -25.80 0.27
CA PRO A 6 -28.19 -24.44 -0.16
C PRO A 6 -27.17 -24.55 -1.30
N ALA A 7 -27.44 -23.86 -2.42
CA ALA A 7 -26.47 -23.75 -3.50
C ALA A 7 -25.17 -23.21 -2.90
N GLN A 8 -24.11 -24.01 -2.92
CA GLN A 8 -22.85 -23.61 -2.32
C GLN A 8 -22.36 -22.34 -3.04
N PRO A 9 -21.97 -21.29 -2.28
CA PRO A 9 -21.41 -20.11 -2.91
C PRO A 9 -20.17 -20.49 -3.72
N LEU A 10 -20.02 -19.85 -4.86
CA LEU A 10 -18.88 -20.05 -5.75
C LEU A 10 -17.61 -19.62 -5.01
N ARG A 11 -16.55 -20.41 -5.15
CA ARG A 11 -15.29 -20.17 -4.45
C ARG A 11 -14.31 -19.37 -5.29
N TRP A 12 -13.54 -18.50 -4.66
CA TRP A 12 -12.55 -17.66 -5.35
C TRP A 12 -11.45 -18.47 -6.02
N VAL A 13 -11.09 -19.63 -5.48
CA VAL A 13 -10.14 -20.57 -6.12
C VAL A 13 -10.65 -21.03 -7.49
N GLY A 14 -11.96 -21.25 -7.63
CA GLY A 14 -12.57 -21.59 -8.92
C GLY A 14 -12.55 -20.42 -9.90
N VAL A 15 -12.79 -19.20 -9.41
CA VAL A 15 -12.69 -17.97 -10.22
C VAL A 15 -11.25 -17.75 -10.70
N ALA A 16 -10.25 -17.97 -9.83
CA ALA A 16 -8.85 -17.90 -10.21
C ALA A 16 -8.51 -18.90 -11.32
N ALA A 17 -8.97 -20.14 -11.19
CA ALA A 17 -8.74 -21.17 -12.21
C ALA A 17 -9.35 -20.79 -13.57
N LEU A 18 -10.57 -20.22 -13.57
CA LEU A 18 -11.21 -19.69 -14.78
C LEU A 18 -10.40 -18.56 -15.41
N LEU A 19 -9.96 -17.60 -14.60
CA LEU A 19 -9.22 -16.41 -15.08
C LEU A 19 -7.80 -16.74 -15.57
N ARG A 20 -7.15 -17.81 -15.08
CA ARG A 20 -5.84 -18.23 -15.60
C ARG A 20 -5.87 -18.67 -17.07
N GLY A 21 -7.03 -19.11 -17.55
CA GLY A 21 -7.24 -19.45 -18.97
C GLY A 21 -7.52 -18.23 -19.85
N GLN A 22 -7.57 -17.02 -19.29
CA GLN A 22 -7.91 -15.78 -19.98
C GLN A 22 -6.69 -14.86 -20.12
N PRO A 23 -6.71 -13.89 -21.04
CA PRO A 23 -5.70 -12.83 -21.08
C PRO A 23 -5.60 -12.11 -19.72
N LEU A 24 -4.38 -11.76 -19.31
CA LEU A 24 -4.14 -10.97 -18.10
C LEU A 24 -4.96 -9.67 -18.09
N GLY A 25 -5.48 -9.30 -16.92
CA GLY A 25 -6.38 -8.15 -16.77
C GLY A 25 -7.82 -8.40 -17.19
N SER A 26 -8.18 -9.61 -17.66
CA SER A 26 -9.58 -9.99 -17.89
C SER A 26 -10.38 -9.90 -16.59
N ILE A 27 -11.56 -9.29 -16.67
CA ILE A 27 -12.42 -9.00 -15.51
C ILE A 27 -13.64 -9.92 -15.52
N VAL A 28 -13.90 -10.55 -14.38
CA VAL A 28 -15.13 -11.28 -14.10
C VAL A 28 -15.92 -10.53 -13.03
N ARG A 29 -17.22 -10.29 -13.30
CA ARG A 29 -18.14 -9.64 -12.37
C ARG A 29 -19.02 -10.66 -11.68
N LEU A 30 -19.06 -10.63 -10.35
CA LEU A 30 -19.80 -11.59 -9.54
C LEU A 30 -20.73 -10.87 -8.55
N PRO A 31 -22.01 -11.24 -8.48
CA PRO A 31 -22.91 -10.70 -7.47
C PRO A 31 -22.56 -11.29 -6.08
N PRO A 32 -22.71 -10.52 -4.99
CA PRO A 32 -22.27 -10.95 -3.65
C PRO A 32 -22.98 -12.21 -3.16
N ALA A 33 -24.24 -12.41 -3.55
CA ALA A 33 -25.03 -13.57 -3.15
C ALA A 33 -24.56 -14.90 -3.74
N ARG A 34 -23.68 -14.88 -4.76
CA ARG A 34 -23.24 -16.09 -5.47
C ARG A 34 -21.81 -16.50 -5.19
N VAL A 35 -21.03 -15.69 -4.48
CA VAL A 35 -19.61 -15.94 -4.22
C VAL A 35 -19.34 -15.75 -2.74
N GLU A 36 -18.42 -16.52 -2.18
CA GLU A 36 -17.98 -16.31 -0.80
C GLU A 36 -17.36 -14.92 -0.63
N HIS A 37 -17.39 -14.35 0.57
CA HIS A 37 -16.75 -13.06 0.80
C HIS A 37 -15.22 -13.21 0.67
N PRO A 38 -14.49 -12.25 0.05
CA PRO A 38 -13.03 -12.35 -0.14
C PRO A 38 -12.25 -12.65 1.14
N ARG A 39 -12.64 -12.02 2.27
CA ARG A 39 -12.00 -12.27 3.57
C ARG A 39 -12.15 -13.72 4.05
N ASP A 40 -13.29 -14.36 3.78
CA ASP A 40 -13.54 -15.73 4.20
C ASP A 40 -12.71 -16.74 3.40
N ALA A 41 -12.31 -16.36 2.18
CA ALA A 41 -11.37 -17.09 1.35
C ALA A 41 -9.88 -16.82 1.69
N GLY A 42 -9.61 -16.11 2.79
CA GLY A 42 -8.26 -15.78 3.22
C GLY A 42 -7.59 -14.69 2.39
N MET A 43 -8.35 -13.91 1.61
CA MET A 43 -7.79 -12.80 0.84
C MET A 43 -7.38 -11.65 1.76
N VAL A 44 -6.28 -10.99 1.40
CA VAL A 44 -5.76 -9.86 2.14
C VAL A 44 -6.23 -8.54 1.52
N LEU A 45 -6.82 -7.65 2.34
CA LEU A 45 -7.04 -6.25 1.96
C LEU A 45 -5.76 -5.63 1.38
N ALA A 46 -5.88 -5.01 0.21
CA ALA A 46 -4.80 -4.37 -0.52
C ALA A 46 -4.99 -2.85 -0.57
N LEU A 47 -3.88 -2.11 -0.64
CA LEU A 47 -3.94 -0.67 -0.87
C LEU A 47 -4.05 -0.41 -2.38
N ALA A 48 -5.04 0.39 -2.74
CA ALA A 48 -5.29 0.76 -4.12
C ALA A 48 -5.86 2.17 -4.21
N VAL A 49 -5.73 2.78 -5.38
CA VAL A 49 -6.35 4.07 -5.66
C VAL A 49 -7.87 3.85 -5.72
N PRO A 50 -8.67 4.51 -4.85
CA PRO A 50 -10.11 4.38 -4.89
C PRO A 50 -10.65 5.08 -6.15
N VAL A 51 -11.27 4.30 -7.04
CA VAL A 51 -11.97 4.74 -8.25
C VAL A 51 -13.48 4.47 -8.18
N GLY A 52 -13.97 4.01 -7.02
CA GLY A 52 -15.38 3.67 -6.77
C GLY A 52 -15.56 2.36 -5.99
N GLN A 53 -14.50 1.59 -5.80
CA GLN A 53 -14.49 0.42 -4.94
C GLN A 53 -14.47 0.80 -3.47
N ARG A 54 -15.11 -0.01 -2.64
CA ARG A 54 -15.11 0.07 -1.16
C ARG A 54 -13.84 -0.54 -0.57
N ALA A 55 -13.32 -1.59 -1.21
CA ALA A 55 -12.14 -2.31 -0.78
C ALA A 55 -11.54 -3.08 -1.96
N ASP A 56 -10.23 -3.28 -1.94
CA ASP A 56 -9.54 -4.23 -2.80
C ASP A 56 -8.94 -5.35 -1.96
N TYR A 57 -9.01 -6.58 -2.46
CA TYR A 57 -8.49 -7.77 -1.83
C TYR A 57 -7.55 -8.51 -2.78
N ARG A 58 -6.55 -9.19 -2.24
CA ARG A 58 -5.54 -9.94 -2.99
C ARG A 58 -5.41 -11.36 -2.47
N LEU A 59 -5.20 -12.30 -3.39
CA LEU A 59 -4.83 -13.68 -3.09
C LEU A 59 -3.66 -14.08 -3.97
N ASP A 60 -2.61 -14.62 -3.36
CA ASP A 60 -1.50 -15.24 -4.08
C ASP A 60 -2.00 -16.46 -4.85
N VAL A 61 -1.89 -16.44 -6.18
CA VAL A 61 -2.27 -17.57 -7.04
C VAL A 61 -1.08 -18.29 -7.65
N GLY A 62 0.15 -17.97 -7.19
CA GLY A 62 1.41 -18.49 -7.70
C GLY A 62 1.90 -17.77 -8.96
N GLY A 63 3.14 -18.04 -9.36
CA GLY A 63 3.73 -17.52 -10.60
C GLY A 63 3.97 -16.01 -10.62
N GLY A 64 4.08 -15.36 -9.45
CA GLY A 64 4.22 -13.91 -9.34
C GLY A 64 2.95 -13.15 -9.73
N GLN A 65 1.79 -13.80 -9.62
CA GLN A 65 0.49 -13.22 -9.93
C GLN A 65 -0.42 -13.23 -8.72
N ASP A 66 -1.30 -12.24 -8.65
CA ASP A 66 -2.34 -12.13 -7.63
C ASP A 66 -3.71 -12.16 -8.30
N LEU A 67 -4.64 -12.88 -7.69
CA LEU A 67 -6.07 -12.63 -7.90
C LEU A 67 -6.44 -11.38 -7.12
N VAL A 68 -6.83 -10.33 -7.83
CA VAL A 68 -7.32 -9.08 -7.26
C VAL A 68 -8.83 -9.08 -7.32
N VAL A 69 -9.48 -8.84 -6.19
CA VAL A 69 -10.93 -8.69 -6.07
C VAL A 69 -11.26 -7.31 -5.56
N SER A 70 -11.91 -6.51 -6.40
CA SER A 70 -12.45 -5.20 -6.07
C SER A 70 -13.89 -5.31 -5.64
N GLU A 71 -14.20 -4.82 -4.44
CA GLU A 71 -15.54 -4.78 -3.88
C GLU A 71 -16.22 -3.44 -4.20
N PHE A 72 -17.36 -3.50 -4.87
CA PHE A 72 -18.22 -2.36 -5.15
C PHE A 72 -19.57 -2.52 -4.42
N ALA A 73 -20.37 -1.46 -4.38
CA ALA A 73 -21.70 -1.50 -3.77
C ALA A 73 -22.62 -2.58 -4.36
N HIS A 74 -22.42 -2.95 -5.63
CA HIS A 74 -23.29 -3.86 -6.38
C HIS A 74 -22.69 -5.25 -6.63
N GLY A 75 -21.45 -5.51 -6.19
CA GLY A 75 -20.79 -6.77 -6.46
C GLY A 75 -19.28 -6.71 -6.39
N PHE A 76 -18.68 -7.81 -6.81
CA PHE A 76 -17.24 -7.98 -6.87
C PHE A 76 -16.77 -8.00 -8.33
N GLU A 77 -15.62 -7.40 -8.58
CA GLU A 77 -14.87 -7.56 -9.82
C GLU A 77 -13.56 -8.29 -9.52
N ALA A 78 -13.31 -9.38 -10.24
CA ALA A 78 -12.12 -10.20 -10.06
C ALA A 78 -11.27 -10.24 -11.32
N ARG A 79 -9.96 -10.14 -11.15
CA ARG A 79 -8.97 -10.14 -12.24
C ARG A 79 -7.63 -10.71 -11.77
N ILE A 80 -6.86 -11.27 -12.69
CA ILE A 80 -5.46 -11.65 -12.40
C ILE A 80 -4.54 -10.52 -12.85
N GLU A 81 -3.69 -10.08 -11.93
CA GLU A 81 -2.65 -9.09 -12.16
C GLU A 81 -1.28 -9.66 -11.80
N VAL A 82 -0.22 -9.06 -12.36
CA VAL A 82 1.14 -9.29 -11.88
C VAL A 82 1.24 -8.73 -10.47
N ARG A 83 1.84 -9.51 -9.55
CA ARG A 83 2.05 -9.09 -8.17
C ARG A 83 2.88 -7.79 -8.15
N PRO A 84 2.37 -6.70 -7.55
CA PRO A 84 3.12 -5.48 -7.37
C PRO A 84 4.18 -5.70 -6.29
N ALA A 85 5.32 -5.03 -6.43
CA ALA A 85 6.39 -5.07 -5.43
C ALA A 85 5.94 -4.60 -4.03
N LEU A 86 4.84 -3.86 -3.94
CA LEU A 86 4.27 -3.39 -2.68
C LEU A 86 3.47 -4.47 -1.92
N ALA A 87 3.07 -5.57 -2.57
CA ALA A 87 2.23 -6.60 -1.94
C ALA A 87 2.91 -7.28 -0.74
N ASP A 88 4.22 -7.56 -0.83
CA ASP A 88 4.98 -8.16 0.27
C ASP A 88 5.10 -7.20 1.46
N PHE A 89 5.12 -5.89 1.16
CA PHE A 89 5.18 -4.84 2.16
C PHE A 89 3.84 -4.62 2.87
N GLU A 90 2.72 -4.66 2.15
CA GLU A 90 1.36 -4.63 2.73
C GLU A 90 1.12 -5.82 3.67
N ARG A 91 1.63 -7.00 3.30
CA ARG A 91 1.62 -8.17 4.17
C ARG A 91 2.44 -7.94 5.44
N ALA A 92 3.66 -7.43 5.30
CA ALA A 92 4.50 -7.09 6.44
C ALA A 92 3.85 -6.07 7.40
N LEU A 93 3.13 -5.06 6.88
CA LEU A 93 2.37 -4.11 7.72
C LEU A 93 1.28 -4.77 8.55
N ARG A 94 0.55 -5.71 7.93
CA ARG A 94 -0.57 -6.39 8.57
C ARG A 94 -0.09 -7.35 9.66
N ASP A 95 0.98 -8.08 9.36
CA ASP A 95 1.53 -9.07 10.27
C ASP A 95 2.33 -8.40 11.40
N ALA A 96 2.72 -7.13 11.22
CA ALA A 96 3.34 -6.31 12.23
C ALA A 96 2.31 -5.87 13.30
N PRO A 97 2.57 -6.12 14.60
CA PRO A 97 1.77 -5.54 15.68
C PRO A 97 1.72 -4.01 15.54
N GLY A 98 0.57 -3.39 15.84
CA GLY A 98 0.37 -1.94 15.69
C GLY A 98 1.32 -1.06 16.52
N SER A 99 2.00 -1.64 17.51
CA SER A 99 3.06 -1.02 18.32
C SER A 99 4.48 -1.37 17.87
N SER A 100 4.64 -2.20 16.83
CA SER A 100 5.95 -2.66 16.40
C SER A 100 6.67 -1.62 15.56
N VAL A 101 7.98 -1.51 15.79
CA VAL A 101 8.87 -0.60 15.06
C VAL A 101 8.80 -0.86 13.54
N VAL A 102 8.70 -2.12 13.14
CA VAL A 102 8.55 -2.52 11.73
C VAL A 102 7.24 -1.99 11.14
N GLY A 103 6.12 -2.11 11.86
CA GLY A 103 4.81 -1.61 11.39
C GLY A 103 4.81 -0.09 11.18
N MET A 104 5.48 0.66 12.07
CA MET A 104 5.56 2.12 11.99
C MET A 104 6.53 2.62 10.90
N ILE A 105 7.70 1.98 10.74
CA ILE A 105 8.57 2.20 9.56
C ILE A 105 7.76 1.98 8.30
N ALA A 106 7.01 0.88 8.27
CA ALA A 106 6.34 0.48 7.07
C ALA A 106 5.18 1.44 6.73
N ALA A 107 4.37 1.81 7.72
CA ALA A 107 3.30 2.80 7.59
C ALA A 107 3.86 4.16 7.13
N GLY A 108 4.99 4.60 7.69
CA GLY A 108 5.68 5.80 7.24
C GLY A 108 6.03 5.75 5.76
N ALA A 109 6.56 4.62 5.29
CA ALA A 109 6.94 4.46 3.88
C ALA A 109 5.74 4.58 2.93
N LEU A 110 4.57 4.05 3.33
CA LEU A 110 3.34 4.16 2.55
C LEU A 110 2.85 5.60 2.45
N VAL A 111 2.85 6.33 3.57
CA VAL A 111 2.48 7.76 3.56
C VAL A 111 3.43 8.53 2.65
N GLY A 112 4.73 8.26 2.76
CA GLY A 112 5.74 8.88 1.90
C GLY A 112 5.56 8.52 0.41
N LEU A 113 5.29 7.25 0.09
CA LEU A 113 5.06 6.79 -1.28
C LEU A 113 3.76 7.38 -1.84
N ALA A 114 2.68 7.44 -1.06
CA ALA A 114 1.40 7.98 -1.50
C ALA A 114 1.49 9.48 -1.83
N LEU A 115 2.27 10.25 -1.05
CA LEU A 115 2.43 11.69 -1.23
C LEU A 115 3.41 12.05 -2.36
N GLY A 116 4.52 11.33 -2.50
CA GLY A 116 5.55 11.66 -3.50
C GLY A 116 5.59 10.76 -4.74
N ARG A 117 4.87 9.63 -4.73
CA ARG A 117 4.81 8.62 -5.81
C ARG A 117 6.18 8.14 -6.30
N SER A 118 7.23 8.22 -5.47
CA SER A 118 8.59 7.85 -5.84
C SER A 118 9.22 6.94 -4.79
N LYS A 119 10.27 6.21 -5.18
CA LYS A 119 11.06 5.39 -4.25
C LYS A 119 11.73 6.25 -3.18
N GLU A 120 12.13 7.46 -3.55
CA GLU A 120 12.73 8.44 -2.64
C GLU A 120 11.73 8.92 -1.59
N SER A 121 10.46 9.12 -1.99
CA SER A 121 9.41 9.53 -1.06
C SER A 121 9.00 8.39 -0.12
N ALA A 122 9.01 7.14 -0.61
CA ALA A 122 8.84 5.97 0.24
C ALA A 122 9.95 5.85 1.29
N LEU A 123 11.21 6.05 0.90
CA LEU A 123 12.35 6.00 1.82
C LEU A 123 12.28 7.12 2.86
N ALA A 124 11.92 8.33 2.45
CA ALA A 124 11.71 9.46 3.36
C ALA A 124 10.60 9.16 4.38
N GLY A 125 9.48 8.63 3.90
CA GLY A 125 8.38 8.17 4.75
C GLY A 125 8.81 7.08 5.73
N ALA A 126 9.56 6.07 5.26
CA ALA A 126 10.03 4.96 6.09
C ALA A 126 10.93 5.46 7.23
N THR A 127 11.78 6.43 6.92
CA THR A 127 12.67 7.08 7.89
C THR A 127 11.85 7.79 8.96
N ILE A 128 10.86 8.60 8.57
CA ILE A 128 9.97 9.30 9.51
C ILE A 128 9.20 8.29 10.39
N GLY A 129 8.67 7.23 9.78
CA GLY A 129 7.97 6.15 10.48
C GLY A 129 8.86 5.45 11.51
N GLY A 130 10.11 5.15 11.16
CA GLY A 130 11.08 4.55 12.06
C GLY A 130 11.49 5.43 13.23
N LEU A 131 11.71 6.73 12.97
CA LEU A 131 12.00 7.70 14.03
C LEU A 131 10.83 7.83 15.01
N ALA A 132 9.61 7.94 14.50
CA ALA A 132 8.40 8.00 15.33
C ALA A 132 8.22 6.73 16.17
N ALA A 133 8.53 5.56 15.60
CA ALA A 133 8.45 4.30 16.32
C ALA A 133 9.47 4.19 17.46
N LEU A 134 10.73 4.55 17.20
CA LEU A 134 11.79 4.53 18.20
C LEU A 134 11.50 5.54 19.33
N ALA A 135 10.99 6.73 18.99
CA ALA A 135 10.54 7.70 19.98
C ALA A 135 9.37 7.15 20.83
N GLY A 136 8.39 6.51 20.19
CA GLY A 136 7.27 5.87 20.89
C GLY A 136 7.71 4.75 21.84
N VAL A 137 8.64 3.89 21.41
CA VAL A 137 9.23 2.84 22.26
C VAL A 137 9.99 3.45 23.45
N GLY A 138 10.75 4.52 23.23
CA GLY A 138 11.46 5.23 24.29
C GLY A 138 10.52 5.80 25.36
N VAL A 139 9.42 6.44 24.94
CA VAL A 139 8.42 7.02 25.85
C VAL A 139 7.63 5.94 26.59
N ALA A 140 7.19 4.89 25.88
CA ALA A 140 6.36 3.83 26.48
C ALA A 140 7.11 2.99 27.53
N ASN A 141 8.44 2.88 27.41
CA ASN A 141 9.27 2.08 28.31
C ASN A 141 10.06 2.92 29.33
N ALA A 142 9.93 4.25 29.31
CA ALA A 142 10.74 5.16 30.13
C ALA A 142 10.63 4.89 31.65
N GLN A 143 9.50 4.32 32.10
CA GLN A 143 9.24 4.05 33.51
C GLN A 143 9.36 2.57 33.89
N THR A 144 9.25 1.67 32.91
CA THR A 144 9.12 0.22 33.15
C THR A 144 10.36 -0.57 32.72
N ALA A 145 11.14 -0.08 31.76
CA ALA A 145 12.33 -0.74 31.23
C ALA A 145 13.33 0.31 30.68
N PRO A 146 14.08 1.01 31.56
CA PRO A 146 14.96 2.12 31.18
C PRO A 146 16.08 1.70 30.21
N GLU A 147 16.53 0.45 30.26
CA GLU A 147 17.49 -0.12 29.31
C GLU A 147 16.97 -0.17 27.87
N ILE A 148 15.65 -0.36 27.68
CA ILE A 148 15.01 -0.33 26.36
C ILE A 148 14.94 1.11 25.84
N THR A 149 14.63 2.06 26.73
CA THR A 149 14.65 3.49 26.40
C THR A 149 16.06 3.95 26.02
N GLU A 150 17.10 3.52 26.74
CA GLU A 150 18.48 3.88 26.41
C GLU A 150 18.91 3.30 25.05
N ALA A 151 18.57 2.04 24.77
CA ALA A 151 18.83 1.41 23.47
C ALA A 151 18.12 2.15 22.32
N ALA A 152 16.84 2.49 22.50
CA ALA A 152 16.08 3.27 21.52
C ALA A 152 16.69 4.66 21.28
N THR A 153 17.14 5.34 22.35
CA THR A 153 17.76 6.67 22.27
C THR A 153 19.12 6.62 21.57
N ARG A 154 19.94 5.60 21.85
CA ARG A 154 21.22 5.37 21.15
C ARG A 154 21.01 5.07 19.67
N MET A 155 20.00 4.27 19.32
CA MET A 155 19.64 4.01 17.93
C MET A 155 19.17 5.29 17.23
N LEU A 156 18.36 6.12 17.90
CA LEU A 156 17.91 7.41 17.36
C LEU A 156 19.09 8.36 17.12
N ALA A 157 20.05 8.41 18.04
CA ALA A 157 21.25 9.23 17.91
C ALA A 157 22.23 8.72 16.83
N ALA A 158 22.24 7.40 16.56
CA ALA A 158 23.04 6.80 15.50
C ALA A 158 22.44 7.01 14.10
N ILE A 159 21.15 7.34 14.00
CA ILE A 159 20.53 7.76 12.74
C ILE A 159 21.05 9.16 12.42
N LYS A 160 22.01 9.23 11.49
CA LYS A 160 22.48 10.49 10.90
C LYS A 160 21.25 11.25 10.41
N PRO A 161 21.00 12.51 10.83
CA PRO A 161 19.87 13.26 10.31
C PRO A 161 20.02 13.33 8.79
N LEU A 162 19.07 12.75 8.06
CA LEU A 162 18.83 13.15 6.69
C LEU A 162 18.26 14.55 6.78
N THR A 163 19.14 15.54 6.85
CA THR A 163 18.76 16.95 6.69
C THR A 163 17.95 17.04 5.40
N PRO A 164 16.67 17.48 5.44
CA PRO A 164 15.95 17.81 4.22
C PRO A 164 16.56 19.11 3.69
N GLY A 165 17.68 18.98 3.01
CA GLY A 165 18.50 20.08 2.53
C GLY A 165 18.60 20.07 1.01
N THR A 166 17.47 20.25 0.33
CA THR A 166 17.38 21.10 -0.88
C THR A 166 15.91 21.23 -1.26
N THR A 167 15.27 22.29 -0.80
CA THR A 167 14.16 22.90 -1.51
C THR A 167 14.57 23.01 -2.98
N PRO A 168 13.84 22.46 -3.96
CA PRO A 168 14.03 22.92 -5.32
C PRO A 168 13.61 24.39 -5.29
N SER A 169 14.58 25.29 -5.27
CA SER A 169 14.30 26.69 -5.60
C SER A 169 13.69 26.64 -6.98
N MET A 170 12.37 26.83 -7.09
CA MET A 170 11.76 27.33 -8.30
C MET A 170 12.40 28.69 -8.54
N GLN A 171 13.58 28.70 -9.17
CA GLN A 171 14.00 29.83 -9.96
C GLN A 171 12.96 29.91 -11.07
N ALA A 172 11.93 30.71 -10.83
CA ALA A 172 11.06 31.20 -11.87
C ALA A 172 11.97 31.85 -12.91
N LYS A 173 12.20 31.15 -14.01
CA LYS A 173 12.87 31.66 -15.20
C LYS A 173 12.13 32.95 -15.58
N PRO A 174 12.74 34.14 -15.49
CA PRO A 174 12.04 35.36 -15.86
C PRO A 174 11.67 35.26 -17.35
N ALA A 175 10.40 35.50 -17.62
CA ALA A 175 9.82 35.49 -18.95
C ALA A 175 10.65 36.40 -19.86
N ARG A 176 11.17 35.81 -20.93
CA ARG A 176 11.91 36.48 -21.99
C ARG A 176 11.00 37.56 -22.59
N ALA A 177 11.25 38.82 -22.25
CA ALA A 177 10.60 39.97 -22.87
C ALA A 177 10.92 39.94 -24.37
N VAL A 178 9.94 39.53 -25.18
CA VAL A 178 9.94 39.75 -26.62
C VAL A 178 9.54 41.21 -26.82
N SER A 179 10.53 42.10 -26.85
CA SER A 179 10.38 43.46 -27.34
C SER A 179 11.10 43.57 -28.68
N GLY A 180 10.30 43.75 -29.73
CA GLY A 180 10.71 43.72 -31.12
C GLY A 180 11.65 44.86 -31.48
N ARG A 181 12.81 44.48 -32.00
CA ARG A 181 13.69 45.37 -32.77
C ARG A 181 13.10 45.52 -34.18
N ARG A 182 12.35 46.59 -34.45
CA ARG A 182 12.19 47.10 -35.82
C ARG A 182 13.36 48.07 -36.10
N ARG A 183 14.10 47.78 -37.16
CA ARG A 183 15.14 48.64 -37.76
C ARG A 183 14.49 49.55 -38.80
N GLY A 184 14.86 50.84 -38.78
CA GLY A 184 15.10 51.76 -39.91
C GLY A 184 13.93 52.10 -40.84
N PRO A 185 14.07 53.11 -41.73
CA PRO A 185 15.26 53.92 -42.03
C PRO A 185 15.45 55.14 -41.12
#